data_AF-A0A847RRQ4-F1
#
_entry.id   AF-A0A847RRQ4-F1
#
_cell.length_a   1.000
_cell.length_b   1.000
_cell.length_c   1.000
_cell.angle_alpha   90.00
_cell.angle_beta   90.00
_cell.angle_gamma   90.00
#
_symmetry.space_group_name_H-M   'P 1'
#
loop_
_entity.id
_entity.type
_entity.pdbx_description
1 polymer ?
#
loop_
_entity_poly.entity_id
_entity_poly.type
_entity_poly.pdbx_seq_one_letter_code
_entity_poly.pdbx_strand_id
1 'polypeptide(L)'
;MKRPIHFWVIALLLTGLTACQPKKAIRLRAAILQKERTAFNILVGKGGAEEQKLQCLIKSDYQGALAALDREEKDFDRLIDSIKLLPATDIKQGEPLKAAAIDYYTALKTLQLFDRQEVSQQEIAHRLKGDEAMAAHEKIYELSLQKQELYKKVYVKDSVFERTKEQFNAAHGI
;
A
#
# COMPACT_ATOMS: atom_id res chain seq x y z
N MET A 1 -65.36 15.42 19.99
CA MET A 1 -64.82 14.57 18.91
C MET A 1 -63.30 14.59 18.95
N LYS A 2 -62.70 13.41 18.98
CA LYS A 2 -61.31 13.12 19.39
C LYS A 2 -60.30 13.58 18.33
N ARG A 3 -59.30 14.35 18.76
CA ARG A 3 -58.13 14.74 17.96
C ARG A 3 -57.24 13.49 17.72
N PRO A 4 -56.75 13.22 16.50
CA PRO A 4 -55.87 12.08 16.24
C PRO A 4 -54.43 12.45 16.63
N ILE A 5 -54.15 12.51 17.93
CA ILE A 5 -52.81 12.78 18.48
C ILE A 5 -51.90 11.52 18.36
N HIS A 6 -52.47 10.36 18.04
CA HIS A 6 -51.72 9.10 17.98
C HIS A 6 -50.87 8.88 16.71
N PHE A 7 -51.10 9.62 15.63
CA PHE A 7 -50.34 9.39 14.38
C PHE A 7 -48.93 9.99 14.40
N TRP A 8 -48.71 11.07 15.17
CA TRP A 8 -47.41 11.75 15.24
C TRP A 8 -46.39 11.03 16.13
N VAL A 9 -46.84 10.26 17.12
CA VAL A 9 -45.93 9.53 18.04
C VAL A 9 -45.32 8.29 17.37
N ILE A 10 -46.04 7.67 16.43
CA ILE A 10 -45.58 6.48 15.70
C ILE A 10 -44.50 6.85 14.66
N ALA A 11 -44.59 8.04 14.05
CA ALA A 11 -43.60 8.51 13.08
C ALA A 11 -42.23 8.86 13.71
N LEU A 12 -42.21 9.26 14.99
CA LEU A 12 -40.97 9.63 15.69
C LEU A 12 -40.12 8.41 16.11
N LEU A 13 -40.76 7.26 16.36
CA LEU A 13 -40.11 6.03 16.82
C LEU A 13 -39.35 5.26 15.71
N LEU A 14 -39.62 5.54 14.43
CA LEU A 14 -38.97 4.88 13.29
C LEU A 14 -37.65 5.53 12.85
N THR A 15 -37.25 6.67 13.43
CA THR A 15 -35.99 7.35 13.11
C THR A 15 -34.82 6.96 14.03
N GLY A 16 -35.05 6.09 15.02
CA GLY A 16 -34.05 5.74 16.05
C GLY A 16 -33.09 4.60 15.72
N LEU A 17 -33.14 3.98 14.54
CA LEU A 17 -32.30 2.81 14.20
C LEU A 17 -30.97 3.15 13.49
N THR A 18 -30.65 4.42 13.25
CA THR A 18 -29.47 4.82 12.47
C THR A 18 -28.28 5.28 13.32
N ALA A 19 -27.91 4.59 14.40
CA ALA A 19 -26.68 4.95 15.11
C ALA A 19 -26.05 3.83 15.95
N CYS A 20 -26.11 2.57 15.50
CA CYS A 20 -25.16 1.58 16.02
C CYS A 20 -24.03 1.44 15.00
N GLN A 21 -23.01 2.31 15.11
CA GLN A 21 -21.84 2.18 14.23
C GLN A 21 -21.26 0.76 14.36
N PRO A 22 -20.98 0.07 13.23
CA PRO A 22 -20.52 -1.31 13.27
C PRO A 22 -19.08 -1.37 13.82
N LYS A 23 -18.95 -1.62 15.12
CA LYS A 23 -17.66 -1.66 15.85
C LYS A 23 -16.60 -2.51 15.13
N LYS A 24 -17.00 -3.64 14.55
CA LYS A 24 -16.11 -4.51 13.77
C LYS A 24 -15.56 -3.81 12.51
N ALA A 25 -16.40 -3.10 11.76
CA ALA A 25 -16.01 -2.38 10.56
C ALA A 25 -15.10 -1.19 10.87
N ILE A 26 -15.40 -0.42 11.94
CA ILE A 26 -14.52 0.67 12.40
C ILE A 26 -13.13 0.14 12.74
N ARG A 27 -13.04 -0.98 13.47
CA ARG A 27 -11.75 -1.60 13.82
C ARG A 27 -10.98 -2.05 12.58
N LEU A 28 -11.65 -2.69 11.62
CA LEU A 28 -11.00 -3.10 10.37
C LEU A 28 -10.47 -1.90 9.59
N ARG A 29 -11.27 -0.84 9.43
CA ARG A 29 -10.86 0.42 8.77
C ARG A 29 -9.65 1.03 9.47
N ALA A 30 -9.69 1.17 10.79
CA ALA A 30 -8.59 1.72 11.56
C ALA A 30 -7.31 0.89 11.41
N ALA A 31 -7.43 -0.44 11.41
CA ALA A 31 -6.30 -1.34 11.20
C ALA A 31 -5.69 -1.18 9.80
N ILE A 32 -6.51 -1.02 8.76
CA ILE A 32 -6.06 -0.75 7.38
C ILE A 32 -5.38 0.63 7.28
N LEU A 33 -5.97 1.69 7.85
CA LEU A 33 -5.34 3.03 7.87
C LEU A 33 -3.99 3.02 8.61
N GLN A 34 -3.85 2.21 9.65
CA GLN A 34 -2.56 2.04 10.31
C GLN A 34 -1.51 1.41 9.38
N LYS A 35 -1.91 0.56 8.42
CA LYS A 35 -1.01 -0.04 7.43
C LYS A 35 -0.49 0.99 6.44
N GLU A 36 -1.28 2.00 6.09
CA GLU A 36 -0.81 3.13 5.27
C GLU A 36 0.34 3.86 5.94
N ARG A 37 0.24 4.10 7.25
CA ARG A 37 1.35 4.69 8.02
C ARG A 37 2.58 3.78 8.07
N THR A 38 2.40 2.46 8.17
CA THR A 38 3.51 1.51 8.08
C THR A 38 4.17 1.57 6.71
N ALA A 39 3.40 1.55 5.62
CA ALA A 39 3.90 1.66 4.26
C ALA A 39 4.66 2.98 4.03
N PHE A 40 4.13 4.09 4.53
CA PHE A 40 4.81 5.39 4.53
C PHE A 40 6.19 5.30 5.20
N ASN A 41 6.29 4.66 6.37
CA ASN A 41 7.56 4.53 7.06
C ASN A 41 8.57 3.63 6.33
N ILE A 42 8.08 2.63 5.57
CA ILE A 42 8.95 1.80 4.72
C ILE A 42 9.54 2.63 3.59
N LEU A 43 8.69 3.40 2.90
CA LEU A 43 9.04 4.12 1.67
C LEU A 43 9.77 5.44 1.90
N VAL A 44 9.41 6.20 2.94
CA VAL A 44 9.91 7.57 3.14
C VAL A 44 10.23 7.88 4.60
N GLY A 45 10.17 6.87 5.47
CA GLY A 45 10.48 7.03 6.88
C GLY A 45 11.97 7.25 7.12
N LYS A 46 12.30 8.17 8.04
CA LYS A 46 13.67 8.36 8.49
C LYS A 46 14.23 7.07 9.11
N GLY A 47 15.43 6.70 8.72
CA GLY A 47 16.09 5.45 9.10
C GLY A 47 15.48 4.20 8.45
N GLY A 48 14.55 4.36 7.51
CA GLY A 48 13.95 3.26 6.75
C GLY A 48 14.92 2.60 5.77
N ALA A 49 14.53 1.44 5.25
CA ALA A 49 15.33 0.69 4.28
C ALA A 49 15.57 1.50 2.99
N GLU A 50 14.58 2.27 2.53
CA GLU A 50 14.72 3.12 1.35
C GLU A 50 15.76 4.23 1.53
N GLU A 51 15.78 4.89 2.69
CA GLU A 51 16.81 5.90 3.00
C GLU A 51 18.20 5.27 3.08
N GLN A 52 18.31 4.08 3.70
CA GLN A 52 19.57 3.34 3.78
C GLN A 52 20.08 2.96 2.39
N LYS A 53 19.21 2.47 1.50
CA LYS A 53 19.53 2.19 0.10
C LYS A 53 20.13 3.43 -0.57
N LEU A 54 19.45 4.58 -0.47
CA LEU A 54 19.94 5.82 -1.07
C LEU A 54 21.30 6.25 -0.50
N GLN A 55 21.49 6.18 0.83
CA GLN A 55 22.76 6.51 1.47
C GLN A 55 23.91 5.60 1.03
N CYS A 56 23.64 4.31 0.83
CA CYS A 56 24.60 3.34 0.30
C CYS A 56 24.97 3.68 -1.16
N LEU A 57 23.98 3.97 -2.00
CA LEU A 57 24.23 4.35 -3.41
C LEU A 57 25.06 5.63 -3.55
N ILE A 58 24.81 6.64 -2.71
CA ILE A 58 25.64 7.87 -2.67
C ILE A 58 27.12 7.56 -2.37
N LYS A 59 27.38 6.52 -1.60
CA LYS A 59 28.74 6.08 -1.22
C LYS A 59 29.31 5.01 -2.17
N SER A 60 28.62 4.70 -3.27
CA SER A 60 28.94 3.58 -4.16
C SER A 60 29.00 2.22 -3.44
N ASP A 61 28.30 2.07 -2.31
CA ASP A 61 28.18 0.81 -1.57
C ASP A 61 27.00 -0.01 -2.11
N TYR A 62 27.22 -0.65 -3.25
CA TYR A 62 26.18 -1.43 -3.93
C TYR A 62 25.70 -2.64 -3.12
N GLN A 63 26.60 -3.28 -2.36
CA GLN A 63 26.25 -4.41 -1.50
C GLN A 63 25.38 -3.97 -0.33
N GLY A 64 25.70 -2.82 0.29
CA GLY A 64 24.83 -2.20 1.30
C GLY A 64 23.46 -1.81 0.75
N ALA A 65 23.39 -1.30 -0.48
CA ALA A 65 22.12 -0.98 -1.14
C ALA A 65 21.27 -2.24 -1.41
N LEU A 66 21.88 -3.33 -1.85
CA LEU A 66 21.19 -4.63 -2.03
C LEU A 66 20.71 -5.21 -0.69
N ALA A 67 21.51 -5.09 0.38
CA ALA A 67 21.09 -5.51 1.72
C ALA A 67 19.94 -4.65 2.27
N ALA A 68 19.90 -3.37 1.95
CA ALA A 68 18.75 -2.51 2.27
C ALA A 68 17.48 -2.97 1.55
N LEU A 69 17.57 -3.35 0.27
CA LEU A 69 16.45 -3.92 -0.49
C LEU A 69 15.96 -5.27 0.09
N ASP A 70 16.86 -6.12 0.62
CA ASP A 70 16.47 -7.34 1.35
C ASP A 70 15.64 -7.03 2.60
N ARG A 71 15.97 -5.93 3.29
CA ARG A 71 15.22 -5.48 4.46
C ARG A 71 13.87 -4.92 4.05
N GLU A 72 13.82 -4.10 3.01
CA GLU A 72 12.59 -3.53 2.47
C GLU A 72 11.60 -4.62 2.04
N GLU A 73 12.11 -5.66 1.37
CA GLU A 73 11.32 -6.84 1.02
C GLU A 73 10.63 -7.47 2.23
N LYS A 74 11.40 -7.72 3.29
CA LYS A 74 10.87 -8.29 4.55
C LYS A 74 9.88 -7.35 5.23
N ASP A 75 10.06 -6.04 5.12
CA ASP A 75 9.14 -5.05 5.68
C ASP A 75 7.79 -5.08 4.95
N PHE A 76 7.82 -5.17 3.61
CA PHE A 76 6.61 -5.34 2.81
C PHE A 76 5.93 -6.69 3.03
N ASP A 77 6.68 -7.78 3.15
CA ASP A 77 6.10 -9.11 3.43
C ASP A 77 5.35 -9.11 4.76
N ARG A 78 5.96 -8.54 5.81
CA ARG A 78 5.31 -8.37 7.12
C ARG A 78 4.07 -7.49 7.03
N LEU A 79 4.12 -6.40 6.26
CA LEU A 79 2.97 -5.52 6.03
C LEU A 79 1.81 -6.30 5.39
N ILE A 80 2.07 -6.97 4.28
CA ILE A 80 1.09 -7.73 3.49
C ILE A 80 0.50 -8.88 4.34
N ASP A 81 1.34 -9.65 5.01
CA ASP A 81 0.88 -10.75 5.87
C ASP A 81 0.03 -10.24 7.04
N SER A 82 0.39 -9.09 7.61
CA SER A 82 -0.42 -8.48 8.67
C SER A 82 -1.80 -8.03 8.18
N ILE A 83 -1.98 -7.74 6.89
CA ILE A 83 -3.29 -7.44 6.29
C ILE A 83 -4.08 -8.73 6.06
N LYS A 84 -3.44 -9.79 5.55
CA LYS A 84 -4.08 -11.11 5.36
C LYS A 84 -4.74 -11.61 6.65
N LEU A 85 -4.06 -11.40 7.78
CA LEU A 85 -4.50 -11.80 9.12
C LEU A 85 -5.63 -10.95 9.72
N LEU A 86 -6.02 -9.82 9.10
CA LEU A 86 -7.10 -9.00 9.64
C LEU A 86 -8.45 -9.73 9.56
N PRO A 87 -9.28 -9.70 10.62
CA PRO A 87 -10.60 -10.30 10.59
C PRO A 87 -11.54 -9.46 9.70
N ALA A 88 -12.11 -10.08 8.68
CA ALA A 88 -13.09 -9.47 7.77
C ALA A 88 -14.41 -10.26 7.66
N THR A 89 -14.50 -11.42 8.30
CA THR A 89 -15.72 -12.24 8.36
C THR A 89 -16.88 -11.44 8.95
N ASP A 90 -18.05 -11.58 8.32
CA ASP A 90 -19.30 -10.88 8.65
C ASP A 90 -19.24 -9.35 8.54
N ILE A 91 -18.19 -8.79 7.92
CA ILE A 91 -18.10 -7.37 7.61
C ILE A 91 -18.39 -7.20 6.12
N LYS A 92 -19.52 -6.55 5.78
CA LYS A 92 -19.86 -6.20 4.40
C LYS A 92 -18.68 -5.43 3.76
N GLN A 93 -18.25 -5.84 2.57
CA GLN A 93 -17.05 -5.30 1.89
C GLN A 93 -15.70 -5.49 2.62
N GLY A 94 -15.64 -6.26 3.72
CA GLY A 94 -14.40 -6.48 4.48
C GLY A 94 -13.33 -7.24 3.71
N GLU A 95 -13.68 -8.39 3.12
CA GLU A 95 -12.73 -9.18 2.32
C GLU A 95 -12.32 -8.45 1.02
N PRO A 96 -13.24 -7.81 0.26
CA PRO A 96 -12.86 -6.95 -0.85
C PRO A 96 -11.85 -5.86 -0.46
N LEU A 97 -12.06 -5.18 0.67
CA LEU A 97 -11.14 -4.15 1.16
C LEU A 97 -9.75 -4.71 1.48
N LYS A 98 -9.69 -5.86 2.16
CA LYS A 98 -8.40 -6.54 2.42
C LYS A 98 -7.70 -6.94 1.14
N ALA A 99 -8.42 -7.54 0.19
CA ALA A 99 -7.85 -7.97 -1.08
C ALA A 99 -7.27 -6.79 -1.86
N ALA A 100 -8.00 -5.67 -1.95
CA ALA A 100 -7.52 -4.47 -2.62
C ALA A 100 -6.27 -3.87 -1.93
N ALA A 101 -6.22 -3.87 -0.60
CA ALA A 101 -5.04 -3.42 0.15
C ALA A 101 -3.82 -4.33 -0.11
N ILE A 102 -4.01 -5.65 -0.10
CA ILE A 102 -2.94 -6.63 -0.39
C ILE A 102 -2.41 -6.42 -1.81
N ASP A 103 -3.29 -6.29 -2.79
CA ASP A 103 -2.94 -6.05 -4.19
C ASP A 103 -2.13 -4.76 -4.36
N TYR A 104 -2.54 -3.68 -3.70
CA TYR A 104 -1.85 -2.40 -3.73
C TYR A 104 -0.44 -2.50 -3.13
N TYR A 105 -0.29 -3.03 -1.91
CA TYR A 105 1.03 -3.14 -1.30
C TYR A 105 1.93 -4.18 -1.97
N THR A 106 1.35 -5.20 -2.60
CA THR A 106 2.11 -6.13 -3.45
C THR A 106 2.66 -5.41 -4.68
N ALA A 107 1.85 -4.57 -5.34
CA ALA A 107 2.32 -3.77 -6.48
C ALA A 107 3.42 -2.78 -6.06
N LEU A 108 3.30 -2.14 -4.89
CA LEU A 108 4.35 -1.30 -4.34
C LEU A 108 5.63 -2.08 -4.05
N LYS A 109 5.53 -3.25 -3.41
CA LYS A 109 6.68 -4.14 -3.18
C LYS A 109 7.38 -4.46 -4.51
N THR A 110 6.63 -4.85 -5.53
CA THR A 110 7.19 -5.17 -6.86
C THR A 110 7.90 -3.96 -7.48
N LEU A 111 7.31 -2.77 -7.38
CA LEU A 111 7.92 -1.54 -7.88
C LEU A 111 9.25 -1.24 -7.19
N GLN A 112 9.30 -1.28 -5.85
CA GLN A 112 10.52 -0.93 -5.10
C GLN A 112 11.63 -1.96 -5.28
N LEU A 113 11.30 -3.26 -5.26
CA LEU A 113 12.30 -4.32 -5.43
C LEU A 113 12.82 -4.44 -6.86
N PHE A 114 12.19 -3.77 -7.84
CA PHE A 114 12.73 -3.64 -9.18
C PHE A 114 14.11 -2.96 -9.18
N ASP A 115 14.38 -2.11 -8.20
CA ASP A 115 15.65 -1.39 -8.02
C ASP A 115 16.85 -2.32 -7.88
N ARG A 116 16.65 -3.59 -7.47
CA ARG A 116 17.75 -4.58 -7.43
C ARG A 116 18.46 -4.68 -8.78
N GLN A 117 17.70 -4.60 -9.88
CA GLN A 117 18.26 -4.66 -11.24
C GLN A 117 19.06 -3.40 -11.55
N GLU A 118 18.53 -2.22 -11.21
CA GLU A 118 19.20 -0.93 -11.42
C GLU A 118 20.49 -0.84 -10.61
N VAL A 119 20.47 -1.21 -9.32
CA VAL A 119 21.64 -1.22 -8.43
C VAL A 119 22.75 -2.12 -8.97
N SER A 120 22.38 -3.32 -9.46
CA SER A 120 23.35 -4.26 -10.04
C SER A 120 24.00 -3.68 -11.31
N GLN A 121 23.24 -3.01 -12.18
CA GLN A 121 23.80 -2.38 -13.37
C GLN A 121 24.65 -1.14 -13.03
N GLN A 122 24.28 -0.38 -11.99
CA GLN A 122 25.10 0.73 -11.51
C GLN A 122 26.45 0.25 -10.98
N GLU A 123 26.50 -0.90 -10.29
CA GLU A 123 27.75 -1.52 -9.85
C GLU A 123 28.67 -1.87 -11.04
N ILE A 124 28.10 -2.46 -12.10
CA ILE A 124 28.81 -2.80 -13.33
C ILE A 124 29.34 -1.54 -14.00
N ALA A 125 28.48 -0.54 -14.24
CA ALA A 125 28.84 0.72 -14.87
C ALA A 125 29.94 1.48 -14.11
N HIS A 126 29.95 1.37 -12.77
CA HIS A 126 30.96 1.99 -11.93
C HIS A 126 32.30 1.24 -11.95
N ARG A 127 32.29 -0.11 -12.01
CA ARG A 127 33.51 -0.93 -11.91
C ARG A 127 34.21 -1.13 -13.25
N LEU A 128 33.44 -1.28 -14.32
CA LEU A 128 33.95 -1.58 -15.65
C LEU A 128 34.15 -0.29 -16.47
N LYS A 129 34.73 -0.41 -17.66
CA LYS A 129 35.01 0.72 -18.56
C LYS A 129 34.69 0.34 -20.00
N GLY A 130 34.60 1.34 -20.86
CA GLY A 130 34.38 1.14 -22.29
C GLY A 130 33.00 0.52 -22.55
N ASP A 131 32.96 -0.42 -23.50
CA ASP A 131 31.71 -1.01 -24.02
C ASP A 131 30.86 -1.67 -22.92
N GLU A 132 31.48 -2.29 -21.92
CA GLU A 132 30.78 -2.93 -20.80
C GLU A 132 30.04 -1.91 -19.92
N ALA A 133 30.69 -0.76 -19.63
CA ALA A 133 30.05 0.32 -18.88
C ALA A 133 28.94 0.99 -19.69
N MET A 134 29.14 1.14 -21.01
CA MET A 134 28.11 1.67 -21.91
C MET A 134 26.89 0.76 -21.97
N ALA A 135 27.07 -0.55 -22.10
CA ALA A 135 25.98 -1.52 -22.10
C ALA A 135 25.19 -1.50 -20.77
N ALA A 136 25.89 -1.35 -19.64
CA ALA A 136 25.24 -1.22 -18.34
C ALA A 136 24.40 0.08 -18.23
N HIS A 137 24.89 1.20 -18.76
CA HIS A 137 24.12 2.45 -18.83
C HIS A 137 22.89 2.36 -19.74
N GLU A 138 23.03 1.74 -20.92
CA GLU A 138 21.90 1.45 -21.81
C GLU A 138 20.87 0.59 -21.09
N LYS A 139 21.33 -0.43 -20.35
CA LYS A 139 20.42 -1.28 -19.58
C LYS A 139 19.68 -0.51 -18.48
N ILE A 140 20.34 0.40 -17.77
CA ILE A 140 19.69 1.26 -16.77
C ILE A 140 18.58 2.10 -17.41
N TYR A 141 18.80 2.61 -18.62
CA TYR A 141 17.77 3.35 -19.36
C TYR A 141 16.57 2.46 -19.70
N GLU A 142 16.78 1.26 -20.21
CA GLU A 142 15.70 0.30 -20.47
C GLU A 142 14.91 -0.05 -19.19
N LEU A 143 15.63 -0.28 -18.09
CA LEU A 143 15.04 -0.57 -16.79
C LEU A 143 14.17 0.59 -16.31
N SER A 144 14.61 1.84 -16.52
CA SER A 144 13.82 3.02 -16.16
C SER A 144 12.48 3.09 -16.91
N LEU A 145 12.45 2.68 -18.18
CA LEU A 145 11.21 2.58 -18.96
C LEU A 145 10.29 1.49 -18.41
N GLN A 146 10.84 0.33 -18.06
CA GLN A 146 10.05 -0.76 -17.45
C GLN A 146 9.49 -0.36 -16.09
N LYS A 147 10.27 0.36 -15.28
CA LYS A 147 9.87 0.88 -13.98
C LYS A 147 8.71 1.87 -14.12
N GLN A 148 8.67 2.67 -15.19
CA GLN A 148 7.53 3.55 -15.49
C GLN A 148 6.22 2.74 -15.66
N GLU A 149 6.26 1.57 -16.29
CA GLU A 149 5.09 0.69 -16.39
C GLU A 149 4.67 0.11 -15.03
N LEU A 150 5.63 -0.16 -14.14
CA LEU A 150 5.32 -0.58 -12.77
C LEU A 150 4.62 0.53 -11.98
N TYR A 151 5.03 1.80 -12.13
CA TYR A 151 4.31 2.94 -11.55
C TYR A 151 2.85 2.99 -12.01
N LYS A 152 2.57 2.76 -13.30
CA LYS A 152 1.19 2.70 -13.82
C LYS A 152 0.39 1.58 -13.16
N LYS A 153 0.99 0.41 -12.96
CA LYS A 153 0.34 -0.72 -12.26
C LYS A 153 0.02 -0.38 -10.81
N VAL A 154 0.95 0.26 -10.09
CA VAL A 154 0.71 0.75 -8.72
C VAL A 154 -0.46 1.72 -8.70
N TYR A 155 -0.49 2.70 -9.60
CA TYR A 155 -1.58 3.67 -9.69
C TYR A 155 -2.95 3.03 -9.91
N VAL A 156 -3.03 2.02 -10.80
CA VAL A 156 -4.28 1.28 -11.02
C VAL A 156 -4.72 0.57 -9.74
N LYS A 157 -3.80 -0.07 -9.01
CA LYS A 157 -4.12 -0.77 -7.75
C LYS A 157 -4.50 0.19 -6.63
N ASP A 158 -3.85 1.35 -6.55
CA ASP A 158 -4.18 2.43 -5.63
C ASP A 158 -5.62 2.92 -5.84
N SER A 159 -5.98 3.22 -7.10
CA SER A 159 -7.33 3.65 -7.44
C SER A 159 -8.40 2.61 -7.08
N VAL A 160 -8.11 1.32 -7.27
CA VAL A 160 -9.00 0.24 -6.82
C VAL A 160 -9.11 0.24 -5.29
N PHE A 161 -7.98 0.34 -4.58
CA PHE A 161 -7.95 0.34 -3.13
C PHE A 161 -8.74 1.52 -2.53
N GLU A 162 -8.55 2.74 -3.03
CA GLU A 162 -9.30 3.92 -2.60
C GLU A 162 -10.81 3.77 -2.88
N ARG A 163 -11.19 3.30 -4.07
CA ARG A 163 -12.60 3.06 -4.39
C ARG A 163 -13.22 2.00 -3.46
N THR A 164 -12.50 0.94 -3.14
CA THR A 164 -12.99 -0.09 -2.21
C THR A 164 -13.09 0.45 -0.78
N LYS A 165 -12.18 1.34 -0.35
CA LYS A 165 -12.30 2.07 0.93
C LYS A 165 -13.57 2.93 0.97
N GLU A 166 -13.87 3.66 -0.10
CA GLU A 166 -15.11 4.46 -0.21
C GLU A 166 -16.36 3.58 -0.15
N GLN A 167 -16.40 2.47 -0.90
CA GLN A 167 -17.52 1.53 -0.89
C GLN A 167 -17.71 0.88 0.48
N PHE A 168 -16.62 0.55 1.18
CA PHE A 168 -16.64 0.04 2.54
C PHE A 168 -17.24 1.07 3.50
N ASN A 169 -16.74 2.30 3.47
CA ASN A 169 -17.21 3.41 4.29
C ASN A 169 -18.71 3.66 4.09
N ALA A 170 -19.15 3.75 2.82
CA ALA A 170 -20.56 3.91 2.46
C ALA A 170 -21.44 2.75 2.96
N ALA A 171 -20.95 1.51 2.90
CA ALA A 171 -21.69 0.33 3.37
C ALA A 171 -21.92 0.30 4.90
N HIS A 172 -21.15 1.08 5.66
CA HIS A 172 -21.15 1.07 7.12
C HIS A 172 -21.48 2.45 7.75
N GLY A 173 -21.70 3.49 6.94
CA GLY A 173 -21.97 4.84 7.41
C GLY A 173 -20.80 5.47 8.18
N ILE A 174 -19.57 5.22 7.72
CA ILE A 174 -18.31 5.73 8.31
C ILE A 174 -17.65 6.74 7.38
#